data_AF-X6I576-F1
#
_entry.id   AF-X6I576-F1
#
_cell.length_a   1.000
_cell.length_b   1.000
_cell.length_c   1.000
_cell.angle_alpha   90.00
_cell.angle_beta   90.00
_cell.angle_gamma   90.00
#
_symmetry.space_group_name_H-M   'P 1'
#
loop_
_entity.id
_entity.type
_entity.pdbx_description
1 polymer ?
#
loop_
_entity_poly.entity_id
_entity_poly.type
_entity_poly.pdbx_seq_one_letter_code
_entity_poly.pdbx_strand_id
1 'polypeptide(L)'
;MKFDGYRAQIAISGSNVVYTRNGHDWTRQFKVILPPLQRLTEGAVLIDGEIVAIDSQGRTNFSMLKTGIAAGMPLKFYAFDLLEFDGEDLSNQPLLERKAQLESLLGARRPRRVDRSARPAPEPQRPASVGRRGTGQLTGDWVRA
;
A
#
# COMPACT_ATOMS: atom_id res chain seq x y z
N MET A 1 19.80 -5.14 -3.20
CA MET A 1 19.34 -4.72 -1.87
C MET A 1 18.66 -5.92 -1.22
N LYS A 2 19.02 -6.29 0.01
CA LYS A 2 18.39 -7.40 0.74
C LYS A 2 17.39 -6.79 1.72
N PHE A 3 16.14 -7.25 1.68
CA PHE A 3 15.14 -6.89 2.67
C PHE A 3 15.06 -8.01 3.70
N ASP A 4 14.93 -7.65 4.98
CA ASP A 4 14.65 -8.62 6.04
C ASP A 4 13.13 -8.74 6.18
N GLY A 5 12.55 -9.78 5.57
CA GLY A 5 11.11 -10.00 5.47
C GLY A 5 10.72 -11.48 5.43
N TYR A 6 9.53 -11.77 4.90
CA TYR A 6 9.15 -13.11 4.47
C TYR A 6 9.12 -13.20 2.95
N ARG A 7 9.94 -14.09 2.39
CA ARG A 7 9.86 -14.46 0.97
C ARG A 7 8.51 -15.07 0.66
N ALA A 8 7.85 -14.57 -0.38
CA ALA A 8 6.52 -14.99 -0.80
C ALA A 8 6.43 -15.06 -2.32
N GLN A 9 5.61 -15.99 -2.82
CA GLN A 9 5.30 -16.13 -4.24
C GLN A 9 3.82 -15.85 -4.48
N ILE A 10 3.51 -14.68 -5.02
CA ILE A 10 2.12 -14.28 -5.22
C ILE A 10 1.65 -14.81 -6.55
N ALA A 11 0.75 -15.80 -6.51
CA ALA A 11 -0.01 -16.24 -7.66
C ALA A 11 -1.27 -15.37 -7.81
N ILE A 12 -1.69 -15.09 -9.04
CA ILE A 12 -2.94 -14.40 -9.34
C ILE A 12 -3.51 -15.10 -10.55
N SER A 13 -4.75 -15.60 -10.47
CA SER A 13 -5.43 -16.23 -11.60
C SER A 13 -6.94 -16.22 -11.34
N GLY A 14 -7.69 -15.35 -12.02
CA GLY A 14 -9.17 -15.25 -11.96
C GLY A 14 -9.79 -15.00 -10.57
N SER A 15 -9.71 -15.97 -9.66
CA SER A 15 -10.03 -15.88 -8.24
C SER A 15 -8.73 -15.84 -7.41
N ASN A 16 -8.53 -14.77 -6.66
CA ASN A 16 -7.26 -14.38 -6.03
C ASN A 16 -6.74 -15.38 -4.99
N VAL A 17 -5.55 -15.97 -5.19
CA VAL A 17 -4.92 -16.86 -4.20
C VAL A 17 -3.43 -16.54 -4.00
N VAL A 18 -3.04 -16.14 -2.79
CA VAL A 18 -1.63 -15.98 -2.41
C VAL A 18 -1.11 -17.32 -1.92
N TYR A 19 -0.13 -17.90 -2.61
CA TYR A 19 0.63 -19.02 -2.08
C TYR A 19 1.92 -18.51 -1.41
N THR A 20 2.41 -19.26 -0.44
CA THR A 20 3.81 -19.12 -0.01
C THR A 20 4.69 -19.90 -0.97
N ARG A 21 6.01 -19.67 -0.91
CA ARG A 21 6.99 -20.50 -1.60
C ARG A 21 6.83 -22.01 -1.35
N ASN A 22 6.23 -22.39 -0.22
CA ASN A 22 6.02 -23.79 0.17
C ASN A 22 4.59 -24.29 -0.16
N GLY A 23 3.80 -23.53 -0.92
CA GLY A 23 2.45 -23.92 -1.35
C GLY A 23 1.34 -23.70 -0.33
N HIS A 24 1.61 -23.06 0.82
CA HIS A 24 0.55 -22.69 1.77
C HIS A 24 -0.28 -21.52 1.26
N ASP A 25 -1.61 -21.65 1.27
CA ASP A 25 -2.53 -20.55 0.99
C ASP A 25 -2.53 -19.54 2.15
N TRP A 26 -1.98 -18.35 1.89
CA TRP A 26 -1.89 -17.22 2.81
C TRP A 26 -2.74 -16.03 2.33
N THR A 27 -3.75 -16.27 1.51
CA THR A 27 -4.62 -15.23 0.92
C THR A 27 -5.24 -14.32 1.98
N ARG A 28 -5.67 -14.87 3.13
CA ARG A 28 -6.28 -14.06 4.20
C ARG A 28 -5.27 -13.14 4.88
N GLN A 29 -4.05 -13.62 5.09
CA GLN A 29 -2.96 -12.94 5.79
C GLN A 29 -2.43 -11.77 4.96
N PHE A 30 -2.42 -11.89 3.64
CA PHE A 30 -1.89 -10.89 2.72
C PHE A 30 -2.95 -10.15 1.92
N LYS A 31 -4.21 -10.21 2.38
CA LYS A 31 -5.32 -9.50 1.72
C LYS A 31 -5.06 -8.00 1.47
N VAL A 32 -4.21 -7.37 2.28
CA VAL A 32 -3.88 -5.94 2.17
C VAL A 32 -2.96 -5.61 1.00
N ILE A 33 -2.14 -6.57 0.53
CA ILE A 33 -1.22 -6.36 -0.61
C ILE A 33 -1.80 -6.82 -1.95
N LEU A 34 -2.90 -7.56 -1.93
CA LEU A 34 -3.54 -8.12 -3.13
C LEU A 34 -4.15 -7.08 -4.08
N PRO A 35 -4.92 -6.07 -3.61
CA PRO A 35 -5.68 -5.21 -4.54
C PRO A 35 -4.83 -4.49 -5.59
N PRO A 36 -3.62 -3.98 -5.30
CA PRO A 36 -2.74 -3.43 -6.31
C PRO A 36 -2.26 -4.44 -7.37
N LEU A 37 -1.97 -5.67 -6.95
CA LEU A 37 -1.41 -6.71 -7.80
C LEU A 37 -2.45 -7.32 -8.74
N GLN A 38 -3.71 -7.42 -8.29
CA GLN A 38 -4.86 -7.84 -9.12
C GLN A 38 -5.08 -6.98 -10.35
N ARG A 39 -4.59 -5.75 -10.33
CA ARG A 39 -4.74 -4.80 -11.44
C ARG A 39 -3.51 -4.79 -12.36
N LEU A 40 -2.64 -5.80 -12.27
CA LEU A 40 -1.46 -5.95 -13.13
C LEU A 40 -1.78 -6.75 -14.39
N THR A 41 -2.64 -7.77 -14.30
CA THR A 41 -3.09 -8.58 -15.44
C THR A 41 -4.51 -9.12 -15.19
N GLU A 42 -5.18 -9.50 -16.27
CA GLU A 42 -6.42 -10.30 -16.26
C GLU A 42 -6.14 -11.81 -16.32
N GLY A 43 -4.91 -12.19 -16.68
CA GLY A 43 -4.44 -13.58 -16.79
C GLY A 43 -3.75 -14.12 -15.54
N ALA A 44 -3.12 -15.28 -15.69
CA ALA A 44 -2.39 -15.94 -14.61
C ALA A 44 -0.96 -15.36 -14.45
N VAL A 45 -0.54 -15.00 -13.25
CA VAL A 45 0.81 -14.49 -12.99
C VAL A 45 1.36 -15.04 -11.68
N LEU A 46 2.66 -15.36 -11.66
CA LEU A 46 3.39 -15.79 -10.47
C LEU A 46 4.60 -14.89 -10.25
N ILE A 47 4.58 -14.14 -9.14
CA ILE A 47 5.62 -13.15 -8.81
C ILE A 47 6.35 -13.57 -7.53
N ASP A 48 7.67 -13.67 -7.58
CA ASP A 48 8.50 -13.88 -6.39
C ASP A 48 8.94 -12.53 -5.79
N GLY A 49 8.90 -12.45 -4.47
CA GLY A 49 9.21 -11.21 -3.77
C GLY A 49 9.36 -11.36 -2.27
N GLU A 50 9.58 -10.24 -1.61
CA GLU A 50 9.76 -10.14 -0.16
C GLU A 50 8.65 -9.29 0.46
N ILE A 51 7.98 -9.81 1.48
CA ILE A 51 6.99 -9.05 2.25
C ILE A 51 7.66 -8.48 3.49
N VAL A 52 7.48 -7.17 3.69
CA VAL A 52 8.02 -6.44 4.83
C VAL A 52 6.93 -5.68 5.56
N ALA A 53 7.10 -5.52 6.87
CA ALA A 53 6.34 -4.57 7.65
C ALA A 53 7.02 -3.20 7.61
N ILE A 54 6.21 -2.16 7.62
CA ILE A 54 6.64 -0.78 7.58
C ILE A 54 6.22 -0.11 8.88
N ASP A 55 7.15 0.60 9.52
CA ASP A 55 6.85 1.40 10.71
C ASP A 55 6.19 2.75 10.35
N SER A 56 5.85 3.54 11.38
CA SER A 56 5.24 4.86 11.20
C SER A 56 6.15 5.88 10.49
N GLN A 57 7.45 5.61 10.38
CA GLN A 57 8.43 6.43 9.68
C GLN A 57 8.71 5.93 8.26
N GLY A 58 8.01 4.90 7.79
CA GLY A 58 8.19 4.34 6.45
C GLY A 58 9.37 3.39 6.31
N ARG A 59 10.03 2.99 7.42
CA ARG A 59 11.19 2.10 7.43
C ARG A 59 10.75 0.65 7.58
N THR A 60 11.55 -0.26 7.02
CA THR A 60 11.31 -1.71 7.15
C THR A 60 11.60 -2.17 8.57
N ASN A 61 10.66 -2.87 9.20
CA ASN A 61 10.81 -3.38 10.55
C ASN A 61 10.41 -4.87 10.61
N PHE A 62 11.40 -5.76 10.64
CA PHE A 62 11.17 -7.20 10.67
C PHE A 62 10.46 -7.67 11.95
N SER A 63 10.80 -7.09 13.11
CA SER A 63 10.17 -7.45 14.39
C SER A 63 8.66 -7.18 14.39
N MET A 64 8.20 -6.23 13.59
CA MET A 64 6.78 -5.92 13.43
C MET A 64 6.07 -6.83 12.44
N LEU A 65 6.77 -7.68 11.67
CA LEU A 65 6.16 -8.47 10.60
C LEU A 65 5.12 -9.47 11.12
N LYS A 66 5.45 -10.21 12.18
CA LYS A 66 4.54 -11.18 12.81
C LYS A 66 3.28 -10.50 13.34
N THR A 67 3.45 -9.43 14.11
CA THR A 67 2.35 -8.65 14.70
C THR A 67 1.54 -7.94 13.61
N GLY A 68 2.20 -7.41 12.60
CA GLY A 68 1.59 -6.70 11.49
C GLY A 68 0.70 -7.61 10.63
N ILE A 69 1.15 -8.83 10.34
CA ILE A 69 0.31 -9.83 9.66
C ILE A 69 -0.91 -10.18 10.51
N ALA A 70 -0.73 -10.45 11.81
CA ALA A 70 -1.82 -10.82 12.71
C ALA A 70 -2.84 -9.68 12.91
N ALA A 71 -2.37 -8.44 12.99
CA ALA A 71 -3.18 -7.24 13.20
C ALA A 71 -3.69 -6.59 11.91
N GLY A 72 -3.29 -7.10 10.73
CA GLY A 72 -3.66 -6.51 9.43
C GLY A 72 -3.08 -5.12 9.20
N MET A 73 -1.89 -4.84 9.74
CA MET A 73 -1.17 -3.58 9.53
C MET A 73 -0.75 -3.41 8.06
N PRO A 74 -0.43 -2.19 7.62
CA PRO A 74 0.14 -1.96 6.30
C PRO A 74 1.44 -2.77 6.10
N LEU A 75 1.45 -3.57 5.04
CA LEU A 75 2.61 -4.34 4.58
C LEU A 75 3.03 -3.84 3.20
N LYS A 76 4.31 -4.01 2.85
CA LYS A 76 4.81 -3.81 1.49
C LYS A 76 5.33 -5.12 0.92
N PHE A 77 5.12 -5.31 -0.38
CA PHE A 77 5.67 -6.43 -1.14
C PHE A 77 6.68 -5.88 -2.14
N TYR A 78 7.91 -6.36 -2.06
CA TYR A 78 9.00 -6.06 -2.99
C TYR A 78 9.18 -7.23 -3.94
N ALA A 79 8.58 -7.12 -5.13
CA ALA A 79 8.76 -8.08 -6.20
C ALA A 79 10.18 -8.00 -6.78
N PHE A 80 10.81 -9.15 -7.07
CA PHE A 80 12.14 -9.21 -7.67
C PHE A 80 12.31 -10.28 -8.76
N ASP A 81 11.34 -11.16 -8.95
CA ASP A 81 11.32 -12.14 -10.06
C ASP A 81 9.90 -12.38 -10.56
N LEU A 82 9.77 -12.73 -11.84
CA LEU A 82 8.53 -13.09 -12.51
C LEU A 82 8.69 -14.51 -13.05
N LEU A 83 7.87 -15.43 -12.55
CA LEU A 83 7.98 -16.86 -12.83
C LEU A 83 6.93 -17.35 -13.81
N GLU A 84 5.77 -16.72 -13.85
CA GLU A 84 4.69 -17.02 -14.79
C GLU A 84 4.02 -15.71 -15.21
N PHE A 85 3.63 -15.59 -16.47
CA PHE A 85 2.87 -14.45 -16.98
C PHE A 85 1.87 -14.88 -18.07
N ASP A 86 0.62 -14.49 -17.90
CA ASP A 86 -0.54 -14.91 -18.71
C ASP A 86 -0.61 -16.43 -18.97
N GLY A 87 -0.21 -17.23 -17.97
CA GLY A 87 -0.20 -18.70 -18.03
C GLY A 87 1.06 -19.33 -18.66
N GLU A 88 2.01 -18.52 -19.13
CA GLU A 88 3.29 -18.98 -19.66
C GLU A 88 4.34 -19.09 -18.54
N ASP A 89 4.99 -20.25 -18.40
CA ASP A 89 6.11 -20.46 -17.48
C ASP A 89 7.39 -19.79 -18.00
N LEU A 90 7.89 -18.82 -17.22
CA LEU A 90 9.09 -18.06 -17.54
C LEU A 90 10.33 -18.61 -16.83
N SER A 91 10.21 -19.62 -15.97
CA SER A 91 11.31 -20.10 -15.12
C SER A 91 12.55 -20.56 -15.88
N ASN A 92 12.38 -21.01 -17.12
CA ASN A 92 13.46 -21.42 -18.03
C ASN A 92 14.18 -20.25 -18.73
N GLN A 93 13.62 -19.04 -18.67
CA GLN A 93 14.24 -17.85 -19.27
C GLN A 93 15.36 -17.30 -18.39
N PRO A 94 16.35 -16.58 -18.95
CA PRO A 94 17.39 -15.91 -18.18
C PRO A 94 16.81 -14.93 -17.14
N LEU A 95 17.40 -14.91 -15.93
CA LEU A 95 16.95 -14.04 -14.82
C LEU A 95 16.82 -12.55 -15.23
N LEU A 96 17.72 -12.06 -16.09
CA LEU A 96 17.68 -10.67 -16.55
C LEU A 96 16.44 -10.39 -17.42
N GLU A 97 16.03 -11.35 -18.25
CA GLU A 97 14.84 -11.21 -19.10
C GLU A 97 13.57 -11.22 -18.24
N ARG A 98 13.48 -12.13 -17.26
CA ARG A 98 12.36 -12.17 -16.31
C ARG A 98 12.24 -10.89 -15.50
N LYS A 99 13.36 -10.30 -15.08
CA LYS A 99 13.38 -9.00 -14.41
C LYS A 99 12.93 -7.86 -15.31
N ALA A 100 13.35 -7.84 -16.57
CA ALA A 100 12.89 -6.84 -17.53
C ALA A 100 11.37 -6.95 -17.78
N GLN A 101 10.85 -8.18 -17.87
CA GLN A 101 9.41 -8.41 -17.97
C GLN A 101 8.67 -7.99 -16.70
N LEU A 102 9.21 -8.30 -15.51
CA LEU A 102 8.67 -7.82 -14.24
C LEU A 102 8.63 -6.28 -14.18
N GLU A 103 9.71 -5.62 -14.57
CA GLU A 103 9.77 -4.15 -14.63
C GLU A 103 8.76 -3.58 -15.61
N SER A 104 8.58 -4.21 -16.78
CA SER A 104 7.55 -3.86 -17.75
C SER A 104 6.15 -4.01 -17.16
N LEU A 105 5.87 -5.12 -16.47
CA LEU A 105 4.58 -5.39 -15.83
C LEU A 105 4.26 -4.37 -14.74
N LEU A 106 5.23 -4.07 -13.87
CA LEU A 106 5.08 -3.08 -12.80
C LEU A 106 5.05 -1.64 -13.35
N GLY A 107 5.72 -1.40 -14.49
CA GLY A 107 5.84 -0.13 -15.21
C GLY A 107 4.76 0.14 -16.26
N ALA A 108 3.95 -0.86 -16.64
CA ALA A 108 2.73 -0.70 -17.42
C ALA A 108 1.70 0.19 -16.70
N ARG A 109 1.91 0.44 -15.40
CA ARG A 109 1.52 1.68 -14.77
C ARG A 109 2.63 2.70 -14.98
N ARG A 110 2.47 3.60 -15.95
CA ARG A 110 3.15 4.90 -15.88
C ARG A 110 2.99 5.40 -14.44
N PRO A 111 4.06 5.60 -13.66
CA PRO A 111 3.90 6.21 -12.35
C PRO A 111 3.15 7.50 -12.60
N ARG A 112 2.05 7.74 -11.87
CA ARG A 112 1.42 9.07 -11.88
C ARG A 112 2.56 10.02 -11.58
N ARG A 113 3.00 10.79 -12.58
CA ARG A 113 3.75 12.01 -12.33
C ARG A 113 2.89 12.71 -11.29
N VAL A 114 3.43 12.89 -10.09
CA VAL A 114 2.92 13.94 -9.21
C VAL A 114 3.14 15.18 -10.03
N ASP A 115 2.07 15.62 -10.67
CA ASP A 115 2.05 16.86 -11.40
C ASP A 115 2.32 17.95 -10.36
N ARG A 116 3.56 18.43 -10.33
CA ARG A 116 3.96 19.55 -9.48
C ARG A 116 3.32 20.87 -9.94
N SER A 117 2.51 20.86 -11.00
CA SER A 117 1.66 21.98 -11.41
C SER A 117 0.21 21.89 -10.90
N ALA A 118 -0.16 20.83 -10.17
CA ALA A 118 -1.40 20.82 -9.41
C ALA A 118 -1.30 21.86 -8.29
N ARG A 119 -1.88 23.04 -8.54
CA ARG A 119 -2.06 24.12 -7.56
C ARG A 119 -2.63 23.49 -6.27
N PRO A 120 -2.07 23.76 -5.09
CA PRO A 120 -2.61 23.24 -3.85
C PRO A 120 -4.08 23.63 -3.75
N ALA A 121 -4.92 22.68 -3.35
CA ALA A 121 -6.33 22.93 -3.07
C ALA A 121 -6.42 24.14 -2.12
N PRO A 122 -7.33 25.10 -2.36
CA PRO A 122 -7.45 26.26 -1.50
C PRO A 122 -7.68 25.80 -0.06
N GLU A 123 -6.84 26.33 0.84
CA GLU A 123 -6.91 26.07 2.27
C GLU A 123 -8.35 26.29 2.76
N PRO A 124 -8.92 25.36 3.55
CA PRO A 124 -10.27 25.55 4.08
C PRO A 124 -10.26 26.81 4.95
N GLN A 125 -10.99 27.83 4.49
CA GLN A 125 -11.14 29.08 5.21
C GLN A 125 -11.74 28.77 6.57
N ARG A 126 -10.98 29.06 7.63
CA ARG A 126 -11.47 29.01 9.00
C ARG A 126 -12.75 29.84 9.09
N PRO A 127 -13.82 29.36 9.73
CA PRO A 127 -15.01 30.17 9.92
C PRO A 127 -14.62 31.45 10.66
N ALA A 128 -15.00 32.59 10.07
CA ALA A 128 -14.79 33.90 10.65
C ALA A 128 -15.37 33.92 12.07
N SER A 129 -14.56 34.37 13.02
CA SER A 129 -15.01 34.69 14.37
C SER A 129 -16.17 35.68 14.27
N VAL A 130 -17.34 35.26 14.77
CA VAL A 130 -18.48 36.15 15.01
C VAL A 130 -18.00 37.30 15.91
N GLY A 131 -17.91 38.48 15.31
CA GLY A 131 -17.68 39.72 16.02
C GLY A 131 -18.88 40.03 16.91
N ARG A 132 -18.66 40.03 18.22
CA ARG A 132 -19.60 40.64 19.17
C ARG A 132 -19.52 42.16 19.02
N ARG A 133 -20.61 42.78 18.54
CA ARG A 133 -21.00 44.17 18.79
C ARG A 133 -22.50 44.11 19.13
N GLY A 134 -23.04 44.75 20.16
CA GLY A 134 -22.49 45.63 21.18
C GLY A 134 -23.57 45.91 22.23
N THR A 135 -23.13 46.53 23.33
CA THR A 135 -23.84 47.53 24.14
C THR A 135 -25.37 47.42 24.30
N GLY A 136 -25.78 47.04 25.51
CA GLY A 136 -27.08 47.38 26.09
C GLY A 136 -26.94 47.45 27.60
N GLN A 137 -26.90 48.67 28.14
CA GLN A 137 -27.08 48.93 29.57
C GLN A 137 -28.41 48.34 30.02
N LEU A 138 -28.39 47.49 31.06
CA LEU A 138 -29.47 47.46 32.05
C LEU A 138 -28.86 47.19 33.42
N THR A 139 -29.15 48.14 34.29
CA THR A 139 -28.97 48.20 35.73
C THR A 139 -29.59 47.02 36.45
N GLY A 140 -28.96 46.56 37.53
CA GLY A 140 -29.58 45.64 38.48
C GLY A 140 -28.57 45.04 39.43
N ASP A 141 -28.55 45.57 40.65
CA ASP A 141 -27.90 45.02 41.85
C ASP A 141 -28.13 43.51 42.01
N TRP A 142 -27.29 42.82 42.77
CA TRP A 142 -27.66 42.13 44.02
C TRP A 142 -26.44 41.39 44.59
N VAL A 143 -26.38 41.48 45.92
CA VAL A 143 -25.31 41.11 46.85
C VAL A 143 -25.22 39.60 47.08
N ARG A 144 -24.00 39.14 47.41
CA ARG A 144 -23.59 37.95 48.18
C ARG A 144 -24.68 36.98 48.67
N ALA A 145 -24.46 35.69 48.44
CA ALA A 145 -24.32 34.64 49.47
C ALA A 145 -23.77 33.36 48.81
#